data_AF-A0A9D7CV53-F1
#
_entry.id   AF-A0A9D7CV53-F1
#
_cell.length_a   1.000
_cell.length_b   1.000
_cell.length_c   1.000
_cell.angle_alpha   90.00
_cell.angle_beta   90.00
_cell.angle_gamma   90.00
#
_symmetry.space_group_name_H-M   'P 1'
#
loop_
_entity.id
_entity.type
_entity.pdbx_description
1 polymer ?
#
loop_
_entity_poly.entity_id
_entity_poly.type
_entity_poly.pdbx_seq_one_letter_code
_entity_poly.pdbx_strand_id
1 'polypeptide(L)'
;MTIVASGSVAGFFREVVEEAIKSQRVPANDGTTSYVVSLLADYAKPDPQAEAALDRPLTLLLDEALHTPGTSERFQRLRMLGDGVLYTTGFFGDHFEARGVDQKYVVGIGVTAYHAASTLLGPGAEDRSAPRLDVLGELASTFERWVNVLSEVADATIGRPTGDSRGLLKAYERWLKTGSSKLAEELTHHGLVPMRHAKGVQ
;
A
#
# COMPACT_ATOMS: atom_id res chain seq x y z
N MET A 1 20.10 -6.14 -21.20
CA MET A 1 19.03 -6.04 -20.20
C MET A 1 17.74 -5.75 -20.96
N THR A 2 16.88 -6.75 -21.09
CA THR A 2 15.67 -6.68 -21.93
C THR A 2 14.59 -5.95 -21.15
N ILE A 3 14.29 -4.72 -21.55
CA ILE A 3 13.10 -4.03 -21.05
C ILE A 3 11.91 -4.80 -21.62
N VAL A 4 11.31 -5.68 -20.82
CA VAL A 4 10.01 -6.27 -21.15
C VAL A 4 9.02 -5.13 -20.98
N ALA A 5 8.61 -4.54 -22.10
CA ALA A 5 7.53 -3.56 -22.11
C ALA A 5 6.26 -4.29 -21.68
N SER A 6 5.93 -4.23 -20.39
CA SER A 6 4.60 -4.58 -19.91
C SER A 6 3.61 -3.71 -20.70
N GLY A 7 2.77 -4.32 -21.54
CA GLY A 7 1.85 -3.60 -22.45
C GLY A 7 0.81 -2.71 -21.75
N SER A 8 0.80 -2.64 -20.41
CA SER A 8 -0.03 -1.75 -19.61
C SER A 8 0.57 -1.53 -18.20
N VAL A 9 0.24 -0.39 -17.57
CA VAL A 9 0.61 -0.05 -16.17
C VAL A 9 0.12 -1.13 -15.18
N ALA A 10 -1.06 -1.71 -15.44
CA ALA A 10 -1.58 -2.80 -14.62
C ALA A 10 -0.74 -4.10 -14.76
N GLY A 11 -0.20 -4.38 -15.94
CA GLY A 11 0.71 -5.51 -16.13
C GLY A 11 2.00 -5.35 -15.34
N PHE A 12 2.58 -4.15 -15.34
CA PHE A 12 3.73 -3.81 -14.51
C PHE A 12 3.46 -4.02 -13.02
N PHE A 13 2.37 -3.44 -12.49
CA PHE A 13 2.06 -3.59 -11.07
C PHE A 13 1.74 -5.03 -10.69
N ARG A 14 1.16 -5.83 -11.59
CA ARG A 14 0.92 -7.25 -11.33
C ARG A 14 2.22 -7.99 -11.02
N GLU A 15 3.25 -7.82 -11.85
CA GLU A 15 4.54 -8.48 -11.64
C GLU A 15 5.18 -8.07 -10.30
N VAL A 16 5.22 -6.77 -10.00
CA VAL A 16 5.86 -6.24 -8.78
C VAL A 16 5.07 -6.61 -7.52
N VAL A 17 3.73 -6.58 -7.58
CA VAL A 17 2.86 -6.97 -6.45
C VAL A 17 2.99 -8.47 -6.17
N GLU A 18 2.99 -9.33 -7.18
CA GLU A 18 3.16 -10.77 -7.00
C GLU A 18 4.53 -11.13 -6.40
N GLU A 19 5.58 -10.41 -6.77
CA GLU A 19 6.90 -10.57 -6.17
C GLU A 19 6.90 -10.16 -4.70
N ALA A 20 6.33 -9.00 -4.38
CA ALA A 20 6.22 -8.50 -3.01
C ALA A 20 5.35 -9.41 -2.12
N ILE A 21 4.25 -9.96 -2.63
CA ILE A 21 3.42 -10.94 -1.91
C ILE A 21 4.23 -12.19 -1.54
N LYS A 22 5.06 -12.70 -2.47
CA LYS A 22 5.94 -13.86 -2.22
C LYS A 22 7.00 -13.55 -1.17
N SER A 23 7.62 -12.37 -1.26
CA SER A 23 8.64 -11.88 -0.34
C SER A 23 8.09 -11.75 1.10
N GLN A 24 6.94 -11.09 1.24
CA GLN A 24 6.25 -10.86 2.51
C GLN A 24 5.46 -12.08 3.03
N ARG A 25 5.39 -13.16 2.25
CA ARG A 25 4.64 -14.39 2.56
C ARG A 25 3.20 -14.12 2.97
N VAL A 26 2.52 -13.24 2.22
CA VAL A 26 1.12 -12.89 2.48
C VAL A 26 0.22 -13.96 1.87
N PRO A 27 -0.69 -14.59 2.64
CA PRO A 27 -1.72 -15.46 2.09
C PRO A 27 -2.80 -14.58 1.45
N ALA A 28 -2.54 -14.13 0.22
CA ALA A 28 -3.45 -13.30 -0.54
C ALA A 28 -4.27 -14.17 -1.50
N ASN A 29 -5.57 -13.90 -1.61
CA ASN A 29 -6.38 -14.50 -2.65
C ASN A 29 -6.19 -13.76 -4.01
N ASP A 30 -6.53 -14.42 -5.12
CA ASP A 30 -6.36 -13.85 -6.48
C ASP A 30 -7.18 -12.57 -6.70
N GLY A 31 -8.34 -12.48 -6.06
CA GLY A 31 -9.22 -11.32 -6.09
C GLY A 31 -8.61 -10.10 -5.39
N THR A 32 -8.03 -10.27 -4.20
CA THR A 32 -7.34 -9.23 -3.44
C THR A 32 -6.09 -8.76 -4.17
N THR A 33 -5.33 -9.70 -4.72
CA THR A 33 -4.15 -9.38 -5.56
C THR A 33 -4.56 -8.52 -6.76
N SER A 34 -5.61 -8.93 -7.48
CA SER A 34 -6.10 -8.18 -8.64
C SER A 34 -6.66 -6.81 -8.24
N TYR A 35 -7.33 -6.70 -7.10
CA TYR A 35 -7.82 -5.44 -6.55
C TYR A 35 -6.68 -4.47 -6.27
N VAL A 36 -5.64 -4.93 -5.57
CA VAL A 36 -4.47 -4.09 -5.23
C VAL A 36 -3.71 -3.66 -6.49
N VAL A 37 -3.59 -4.52 -7.49
CA VAL A 37 -2.99 -4.15 -8.78
C VAL A 37 -3.79 -3.04 -9.47
N SER A 38 -5.13 -3.15 -9.49
CA SER A 38 -6.00 -2.11 -10.04
C SER A 38 -5.89 -0.81 -9.25
N LEU A 39 -5.88 -0.89 -7.91
CA LEU A 39 -5.68 0.25 -7.02
C LEU A 39 -4.40 1.01 -7.36
N LEU A 40 -3.27 0.32 -7.45
CA LEU A 40 -1.98 0.95 -7.78
C LEU A 40 -1.96 1.53 -9.20
N ALA A 41 -2.57 0.85 -10.16
CA ALA A 41 -2.68 1.37 -11.52
C ALA A 41 -3.53 2.64 -11.61
N ASP A 42 -4.53 2.79 -10.75
CA ASP A 42 -5.35 4.00 -10.67
C ASP A 42 -4.62 5.14 -9.96
N TYR A 43 -3.92 4.87 -8.85
CA TYR A 43 -3.11 5.88 -8.15
C TYR A 43 -1.85 6.31 -8.91
N ALA A 44 -1.40 5.54 -9.90
CA ALA A 44 -0.32 5.95 -10.80
C ALA A 44 -0.75 7.07 -11.78
N LYS A 45 -2.05 7.32 -11.93
CA LYS A 45 -2.57 8.45 -12.70
C LYS A 45 -2.60 9.66 -11.77
N PRO A 46 -2.18 10.86 -12.22
CA PRO A 46 -2.32 12.07 -11.43
C PRO A 46 -3.80 12.30 -11.07
N ASP A 47 -4.16 12.16 -9.79
CA ASP A 47 -5.49 12.46 -9.29
C ASP A 47 -5.41 13.56 -8.21
N PRO A 48 -5.79 14.81 -8.55
CA PRO A 48 -5.82 15.92 -7.61
C PRO A 48 -6.73 15.66 -6.38
N GLN A 49 -7.73 14.79 -6.51
CA GLN A 49 -8.68 14.49 -5.45
C GLN A 49 -8.10 13.54 -4.41
N ALA A 50 -7.20 12.63 -4.81
CA ALA A 50 -6.47 11.75 -3.91
C ALA A 50 -5.45 12.50 -3.06
N GLU A 51 -4.77 13.51 -3.63
CA GLU A 51 -3.85 14.38 -2.89
C GLU A 51 -4.58 15.26 -1.87
N ALA A 52 -5.74 15.85 -2.25
CA ALA A 52 -6.55 16.69 -1.36
C ALA A 52 -7.23 15.91 -0.21
N ALA A 53 -7.43 14.59 -0.36
CA ALA A 53 -8.02 13.75 0.68
C ALA A 53 -7.14 13.67 1.95
N LEU A 54 -5.83 13.88 1.82
CA LEU A 54 -4.89 13.92 2.94
C LEU A 54 -4.84 15.27 3.68
N ASP A 55 -5.40 16.34 3.09
CA ASP A 55 -5.44 17.66 3.71
C ASP A 55 -6.57 17.78 4.76
N ARG A 56 -7.50 16.82 4.78
CA ARG A 56 -8.57 16.72 5.77
C ARG A 56 -8.22 15.67 6.83
N PRO A 57 -8.60 15.88 8.11
CA PRO A 57 -8.41 14.87 9.14
C PRO A 57 -9.10 13.55 8.78
N LEU A 58 -8.34 12.46 8.69
CA LEU A 58 -8.82 11.14 8.27
C LEU A 58 -9.98 10.62 9.13
N THR A 59 -10.06 11.00 10.40
CA THR A 59 -11.17 10.64 11.29
C THR A 59 -12.47 11.34 10.97
N LEU A 60 -12.42 12.60 10.53
CA LEU A 60 -13.61 13.31 10.05
C LEU A 60 -14.12 12.66 8.76
N LEU A 61 -13.21 12.27 7.86
CA LEU A 61 -13.58 11.53 6.65
C LEU A 61 -14.21 10.17 6.98
N LEU A 62 -13.68 9.46 7.98
CA LEU A 62 -14.25 8.20 8.44
C LEU A 62 -15.66 8.40 9.02
N ASP A 63 -15.84 9.39 9.89
CA ASP A 63 -17.14 9.70 10.49
C ASP A 63 -18.20 10.07 9.44
N GLU A 64 -17.84 10.96 8.50
CA GLU A 64 -18.69 11.33 7.37
C GLU A 64 -19.06 10.13 6.50
N ALA A 65 -18.08 9.26 6.22
CA ALA A 65 -18.31 8.05 5.45
C ALA A 65 -19.27 7.12 6.17
N LEU A 66 -19.09 6.87 7.48
CA LEU A 66 -19.95 5.98 8.28
C LEU A 66 -21.41 6.46 8.36
N HIS A 67 -21.62 7.78 8.46
CA HIS A 67 -22.95 8.38 8.60
C HIS A 67 -23.62 8.74 7.26
N THR A 68 -23.01 8.41 6.13
CA THR A 68 -23.58 8.69 4.79
C THR A 68 -24.90 7.94 4.60
N PRO A 69 -26.06 8.60 4.35
CA PRO A 69 -27.36 7.94 4.35
C PRO A 69 -27.52 6.81 3.33
N GLY A 70 -27.05 7.01 2.09
CA GLY A 70 -27.20 6.03 1.01
C GLY A 70 -26.19 4.88 1.11
N THR A 71 -26.65 3.63 1.12
CA THR A 71 -25.78 2.43 1.24
C THR A 71 -24.68 2.38 0.18
N SER A 72 -25.01 2.62 -1.10
CA SER A 72 -24.04 2.59 -2.20
C SER A 72 -22.99 3.70 -2.08
N GLU A 73 -23.41 4.90 -1.71
CA GLU A 73 -22.50 6.04 -1.50
C GLU A 73 -21.61 5.83 -0.28
N ARG A 74 -22.20 5.34 0.82
CA ARG A 74 -21.50 4.94 2.04
C ARG A 74 -20.41 3.92 1.74
N PHE A 75 -20.75 2.88 0.98
CA PHE A 75 -19.80 1.87 0.53
C PHE A 75 -18.64 2.49 -0.26
N GLN A 76 -18.94 3.34 -1.25
CA GLN A 76 -17.90 3.98 -2.06
C GLN A 76 -16.97 4.87 -1.22
N ARG A 77 -17.52 5.69 -0.32
CA ARG A 77 -16.72 6.57 0.56
C ARG A 77 -15.81 5.77 1.49
N LEU A 78 -16.34 4.71 2.12
CA LEU A 78 -15.55 3.84 2.98
C LEU A 78 -14.45 3.10 2.20
N ARG A 79 -14.77 2.59 1.00
CA ARG A 79 -13.79 1.94 0.13
C ARG A 79 -12.67 2.90 -0.26
N MET A 80 -13.00 4.10 -0.77
CA MET A 80 -12.01 5.11 -1.16
C MET A 80 -11.14 5.56 0.01
N LEU A 81 -11.72 5.69 1.22
CA LEU A 81 -10.95 6.01 2.42
C LEU A 81 -9.96 4.89 2.77
N GLY A 82 -10.42 3.63 2.76
CA GLY A 82 -9.54 2.47 2.97
C GLY A 82 -8.42 2.39 1.94
N ASP A 83 -8.75 2.58 0.66
CA ASP A 83 -7.82 2.61 -0.47
C ASP A 83 -6.75 3.70 -0.30
N GLY A 84 -7.17 4.92 0.05
CA GLY A 84 -6.27 6.04 0.27
C GLY A 84 -5.37 5.83 1.48
N VAL A 85 -5.91 5.31 2.58
CA VAL A 85 -5.09 4.97 3.75
C VAL A 85 -4.09 3.87 3.41
N LEU A 86 -4.50 2.80 2.73
CA LEU A 86 -3.63 1.69 2.35
C LEU A 86 -2.49 2.17 1.45
N TYR A 87 -2.82 2.93 0.40
CA TYR A 87 -1.84 3.50 -0.50
C TYR A 87 -0.84 4.40 0.23
N THR A 88 -1.35 5.35 1.03
CA THR A 88 -0.51 6.37 1.65
C THR A 88 0.37 5.83 2.75
N THR A 89 -0.14 4.91 3.58
CA THR A 89 0.68 4.21 4.59
C THR A 89 1.71 3.28 3.96
N GLY A 90 1.37 2.60 2.86
CA GLY A 90 2.30 1.74 2.14
C GLY A 90 3.42 2.51 1.43
N PHE A 91 3.09 3.59 0.72
CA PHE A 91 4.06 4.35 -0.09
C PHE A 91 4.82 5.41 0.72
N PHE A 92 4.19 6.00 1.75
CA PHE A 92 4.71 7.17 2.47
C PHE A 92 4.76 6.98 3.99
N GLY A 93 4.88 5.74 4.48
CA GLY A 93 4.94 5.43 5.92
C GLY A 93 5.91 6.30 6.73
N ASP A 94 7.15 6.49 6.24
CA ASP A 94 8.18 7.32 6.90
C ASP A 94 7.77 8.80 7.05
N HIS A 95 6.83 9.30 6.23
CA HIS A 95 6.37 10.70 6.27
C HIS A 95 5.40 10.99 7.42
N PHE A 96 4.69 9.97 7.92
CA PHE A 96 3.78 10.12 9.06
C PHE A 96 4.55 10.32 10.37
N GLU A 97 5.62 9.56 10.59
CA GLU A 97 6.52 9.75 11.75
C GLU A 97 7.12 11.16 11.75
N ALA A 98 7.57 11.65 10.59
CA ALA A 98 8.12 13.01 10.45
C ALA A 98 7.10 14.12 10.76
N ARG A 99 5.79 13.84 10.63
CA ARG A 99 4.69 14.76 10.97
C ARG A 99 4.12 14.53 12.38
N GLY A 100 4.68 13.59 13.15
CA GLY A 100 4.22 13.27 14.50
C GLY A 100 2.88 12.52 14.55
N VAL A 101 2.46 11.90 13.44
CA VAL A 101 1.24 11.10 13.37
C VAL A 101 1.58 9.64 13.59
N ASP A 102 0.93 8.99 14.56
CA ASP A 102 1.11 7.55 14.79
C ASP A 102 0.58 6.75 13.59
N GLN A 103 1.47 6.01 12.92
CA GLN A 103 1.11 5.17 11.79
C GLN A 103 0.05 4.12 12.16
N LYS A 104 0.06 3.58 13.39
CA LYS A 104 -0.93 2.60 13.86
C LYS A 104 -2.33 3.19 13.93
N TYR A 105 -2.42 4.47 14.27
CA TYR A 105 -3.69 5.18 14.28
C TYR A 105 -4.27 5.30 12.87
N VAL A 106 -3.44 5.68 11.90
CA VAL A 106 -3.83 5.78 10.49
C VAL A 106 -4.22 4.41 9.93
N VAL A 107 -3.45 3.36 10.23
CA VAL A 107 -3.80 1.96 9.91
C VAL A 107 -5.17 1.58 10.49
N GLY A 108 -5.45 1.94 11.74
CA GLY A 108 -6.75 1.67 12.37
C GLY A 108 -7.93 2.29 11.62
N ILE A 109 -7.75 3.47 11.02
CA ILE A 109 -8.77 4.12 10.19
C ILE A 109 -9.01 3.30 8.92
N GLY A 110 -7.95 2.88 8.22
CA GLY A 110 -8.06 2.06 7.01
C GLY A 110 -8.73 0.71 7.26
N VAL A 111 -8.34 0.03 8.34
CA VAL A 111 -8.97 -1.23 8.79
C VAL A 111 -10.46 -1.03 9.04
N THR A 112 -10.82 0.03 9.78
CA THR A 112 -12.23 0.33 10.10
C THR A 112 -13.03 0.63 8.84
N ALA A 113 -12.46 1.39 7.90
CA ALA A 113 -13.11 1.75 6.65
C ALA A 113 -13.40 0.51 5.78
N TYR A 114 -12.40 -0.35 5.56
CA TYR A 114 -12.60 -1.58 4.79
C TYR A 114 -13.53 -2.58 5.47
N HIS A 115 -13.43 -2.75 6.79
CA HIS A 115 -14.34 -3.62 7.53
C HIS A 115 -15.79 -3.10 7.45
N ALA A 116 -16.01 -1.79 7.63
CA ALA A 116 -17.34 -1.22 7.46
C ALA A 116 -17.85 -1.40 6.02
N ALA A 117 -17.00 -1.17 5.01
CA ALA A 117 -17.37 -1.38 3.61
C ALA A 117 -17.72 -2.84 3.29
N SER A 118 -16.97 -3.82 3.82
CA SER A 118 -17.25 -5.24 3.59
C SER A 118 -18.59 -5.66 4.19
N THR A 119 -18.94 -5.17 5.38
CA THR A 119 -20.24 -5.50 6.01
C THR A 119 -21.44 -4.97 5.21
N LEU A 120 -21.29 -3.86 4.48
CA LEU A 120 -22.34 -3.31 3.61
C LEU A 120 -22.59 -4.15 2.36
N LEU A 121 -21.61 -4.95 1.93
CA LEU A 121 -21.79 -5.87 0.80
C LEU A 121 -22.69 -7.05 1.18
N GLY A 122 -22.77 -7.38 2.48
CA GLY A 122 -23.66 -8.38 3.07
C GLY A 122 -23.59 -9.79 2.46
N PRO A 123 -24.19 -10.79 3.10
CA PRO A 123 -24.64 -12.00 2.40
C PRO A 123 -25.91 -11.67 1.60
N GLY A 124 -25.77 -10.93 0.50
CA GLY A 124 -26.88 -10.54 -0.38
C GLY A 124 -27.36 -11.69 -1.26
N ALA A 125 -28.67 -11.89 -1.31
CA ALA A 125 -29.40 -12.97 -1.96
C ALA A 125 -29.07 -13.21 -3.46
N GLU A 126 -29.21 -14.47 -3.87
CA GLU A 126 -29.37 -15.00 -5.24
C GLU A 126 -28.17 -15.52 -6.05
N ASP A 127 -27.02 -15.86 -5.46
CA ASP A 127 -26.21 -16.94 -6.07
C ASP A 127 -25.35 -17.69 -5.05
N ARG A 128 -25.80 -18.89 -4.66
CA ARG A 128 -25.09 -19.80 -3.74
C ARG A 128 -23.99 -20.62 -4.44
N SER A 129 -23.63 -20.28 -5.68
CA SER A 129 -22.77 -21.12 -6.52
C SER A 129 -21.31 -20.67 -6.58
N ALA A 130 -20.97 -19.47 -6.07
CA ALA A 130 -19.59 -18.99 -6.03
C ALA A 130 -19.25 -18.42 -4.65
N PRO A 131 -18.12 -18.81 -4.03
CA PRO A 131 -17.59 -18.08 -2.88
C PRO A 131 -17.24 -16.67 -3.35
N ARG A 132 -18.06 -15.69 -3.01
CA ARG A 132 -17.75 -14.29 -3.28
C ARG A 132 -16.57 -13.92 -2.40
N LEU A 133 -15.40 -13.75 -3.01
CA LEU A 133 -14.18 -13.38 -2.31
C LEU A 133 -14.43 -12.03 -1.62
N ASP A 134 -14.48 -12.01 -0.29
CA ASP A 134 -14.58 -10.79 0.50
C ASP A 134 -13.20 -10.09 0.51
N VAL A 135 -12.90 -9.43 -0.61
CA VAL A 135 -11.63 -8.74 -0.82
C VAL A 135 -11.42 -7.66 0.24
N LEU A 136 -12.44 -6.86 0.55
CA LEU A 136 -12.32 -5.77 1.52
C LEU A 136 -12.20 -6.31 2.96
N GLY A 137 -12.89 -7.40 3.30
CA GLY A 137 -12.70 -8.08 4.59
C GLY A 137 -11.32 -8.70 4.73
N GLU A 138 -10.77 -9.31 3.66
CA GLU A 138 -9.39 -9.80 3.66
C GLU A 138 -8.40 -8.66 3.86
N LEU A 139 -8.54 -7.56 3.11
CA LEU A 139 -7.71 -6.35 3.25
C LEU A 139 -7.80 -5.78 4.67
N ALA A 140 -8.99 -5.72 5.28
CA ALA A 140 -9.15 -5.24 6.65
C ALA A 140 -8.42 -6.15 7.65
N SER A 141 -8.56 -7.48 7.52
CA SER A 141 -7.95 -8.45 8.44
C SER A 141 -6.43 -8.58 8.30
N THR A 142 -5.90 -8.26 7.11
CA THR A 142 -4.47 -8.38 6.77
C THR A 142 -3.82 -7.05 6.42
N PHE A 143 -4.42 -5.94 6.87
CA PHE A 143 -4.07 -4.59 6.42
C PHE A 143 -2.58 -4.27 6.54
N GLU A 144 -1.97 -4.53 7.71
CA GLU A 144 -0.54 -4.28 7.94
C GLU A 144 0.36 -5.09 6.99
N ARG A 145 -0.06 -6.30 6.60
CA ARG A 145 0.67 -7.12 5.63
C ARG A 145 0.61 -6.48 4.24
N TRP A 146 -0.54 -5.96 3.86
CA TRP A 146 -0.70 -5.23 2.60
C TRP A 146 0.05 -3.90 2.59
N VAL A 147 0.10 -3.19 3.73
CA VAL A 147 0.97 -2.02 3.88
C VAL A 147 2.42 -2.38 3.58
N ASN A 148 2.94 -3.48 4.13
CA ASN A 148 4.30 -3.94 3.86
C ASN A 148 4.51 -4.34 2.38
N VAL A 149 3.53 -5.01 1.77
CA VAL A 149 3.57 -5.32 0.33
C VAL A 149 3.66 -4.03 -0.50
N LEU A 150 2.83 -3.03 -0.21
CA LEU A 150 2.86 -1.74 -0.90
C LEU A 150 4.16 -0.97 -0.63
N SER A 151 4.73 -1.08 0.57
CA SER A 151 6.05 -0.51 0.87
C SER A 151 7.15 -1.14 0.04
N GLU A 152 7.14 -2.46 -0.15
CA GLU A 152 8.10 -3.14 -1.02
C GLU A 152 7.90 -2.77 -2.50
N VAL A 153 6.65 -2.63 -2.95
CA VAL A 153 6.34 -2.11 -4.29
C VAL A 153 6.82 -0.67 -4.45
N ALA A 154 6.63 0.19 -3.44
CA ALA A 154 7.12 1.56 -3.44
C ALA A 154 8.66 1.60 -3.52
N ASP A 155 9.35 0.68 -2.85
CA ASP A 155 10.81 0.55 -2.95
C ASP A 155 11.26 0.15 -4.36
N ALA A 156 10.55 -0.78 -5.01
CA ALA A 156 10.85 -1.21 -6.37
C ALA A 156 10.54 -0.14 -7.44
N THR A 157 9.64 0.80 -7.14
CA THR A 157 9.10 1.78 -8.11
C THR A 157 9.61 3.21 -7.92
N ILE A 158 9.70 3.68 -6.67
CA ILE A 158 10.13 5.04 -6.28
C ILE A 158 11.57 5.02 -5.73
N GLY A 159 12.01 3.90 -5.15
CA GLY A 159 13.33 3.74 -4.55
C GLY A 159 14.52 3.76 -5.52
N ARG A 160 14.29 4.00 -6.83
CA ARG A 160 15.38 4.39 -7.73
C ARG A 160 15.83 5.78 -7.32
N PRO A 161 17.09 5.98 -6.87
CA PRO A 161 17.60 7.30 -6.59
C PRO A 161 17.50 8.11 -7.87
N THR A 162 16.54 9.03 -7.91
CA THR A 162 16.77 10.26 -8.66
C THR A 162 18.09 10.79 -8.10
N GLY A 163 19.03 11.16 -8.97
CA GLY A 163 20.45 11.42 -8.62
C GLY A 163 20.72 12.58 -7.64
N ASP A 164 19.75 12.95 -6.80
CA ASP A 164 19.85 13.89 -5.70
C ASP A 164 20.21 13.18 -4.38
N SER A 165 21.00 13.87 -3.56
CA SER A 165 21.61 13.35 -2.33
C SER A 165 20.57 12.95 -1.25
N ARG A 166 19.37 13.57 -1.26
CA ARG A 166 18.27 13.20 -0.35
C ARG A 166 17.62 11.87 -0.70
N GLY A 167 17.52 11.52 -1.99
CA GLY A 167 16.99 10.24 -2.43
C GLY A 167 17.91 9.08 -2.01
N LEU A 168 19.21 9.28 -2.16
CA LEU A 168 20.26 8.38 -1.71
C LEU A 168 20.26 8.15 -0.19
N LEU A 169 20.09 9.21 0.60
CA LEU A 169 20.03 9.09 2.07
C LEU A 169 18.81 8.30 2.53
N LYS A 170 17.63 8.57 1.94
CA LYS A 170 16.40 7.82 2.24
C LYS A 170 16.50 6.35 1.84
N ALA A 171 17.08 6.06 0.68
CA ALA A 171 17.32 4.68 0.25
C ALA A 171 18.25 3.93 1.23
N TYR A 172 19.26 4.61 1.79
CA TYR A 172 20.17 4.04 2.78
C TYR A 172 19.50 3.80 4.14
N GLU A 173 18.76 4.77 4.68
CA GLU A 173 18.00 4.62 5.93
C GLU A 173 16.96 3.49 5.83
N ARG A 174 16.31 3.38 4.68
CA ARG A 174 15.30 2.36 4.44
C ARG A 174 15.92 0.98 4.25
N TRP A 175 17.08 0.88 3.58
CA TRP A 175 17.86 -0.36 3.56
C TRP A 175 18.26 -0.82 4.97
N LEU A 176 18.67 0.10 5.85
CA LEU A 176 19.01 -0.24 7.23
C LEU A 176 17.82 -0.85 8.00
N LYS A 177 16.59 -0.39 7.72
CA LYS A 177 15.34 -0.91 8.31
C LYS A 177 14.94 -2.27 7.70
N THR A 178 14.86 -2.37 6.36
CA THR A 178 14.26 -3.52 5.66
C THR A 178 15.27 -4.64 5.35
N GLY A 179 16.55 -4.31 5.18
CA GLY A 179 17.57 -5.24 4.70
C GLY A 179 17.40 -5.67 3.24
N SER A 180 16.61 -4.95 2.44
CA SER A 180 16.32 -5.29 1.04
C SER A 180 17.59 -5.42 0.19
N SER A 181 17.79 -6.56 -0.48
CA SER A 181 18.93 -6.77 -1.38
C SER A 181 18.89 -5.87 -2.60
N LYS A 182 17.70 -5.52 -3.10
CA LYS A 182 17.52 -4.61 -4.24
C LYS A 182 17.96 -3.18 -3.89
N LEU A 183 17.58 -2.68 -2.72
CA LEU A 183 18.06 -1.37 -2.24
C LEU A 183 19.58 -1.38 -2.04
N ALA A 184 20.15 -2.50 -1.61
CA ALA A 184 21.59 -2.64 -1.43
C ALA A 184 22.36 -2.53 -2.75
N GLU A 185 21.87 -3.22 -3.78
CA GLU A 185 22.43 -3.20 -5.13
C GLU A 185 22.36 -1.78 -5.72
N GLU A 186 21.22 -1.10 -5.55
CA GLU A 186 21.01 0.26 -6.04
C GLU A 186 21.90 1.30 -5.34
N LEU A 187 22.02 1.23 -4.02
CA LEU A 187 22.98 2.07 -3.26
C LEU A 187 24.41 1.86 -3.75
N THR A 188 24.77 0.61 -4.06
CA THR A 188 26.10 0.25 -4.59
C THR A 188 26.32 0.82 -5.98
N HIS A 189 25.31 0.80 -6.86
CA HIS A 189 25.36 1.44 -8.18
C HIS A 189 25.59 2.96 -8.11
N HIS A 190 25.13 3.60 -7.05
CA HIS A 190 25.34 5.02 -6.78
C HIS A 190 26.60 5.32 -5.92
N GLY A 191 27.47 4.33 -5.71
CA GLY A 191 28.76 4.50 -5.05
C GLY A 191 28.73 4.42 -3.52
N LEU A 192 27.59 4.03 -2.92
CA LEU A 192 27.48 3.77 -1.49
C LEU A 192 27.50 2.26 -1.23
N VAL A 193 28.51 1.76 -0.51
CA VAL A 193 28.53 0.37 -0.07
C VAL A 193 27.67 0.24 1.20
N PRO A 194 26.52 -0.48 1.15
CA PRO A 194 25.66 -0.64 2.29
C PRO A 194 26.31 -1.59 3.31
N MET A 195 26.86 -1.02 4.38
CA MET A 195 27.50 -1.78 5.46
C MET A 195 26.56 -1.81 6.67
N ARG A 196 26.08 -2.99 7.04
CA ARG A 196 25.30 -3.18 8.27
C ARG A 196 26.32 -3.58 9.32
N HIS A 197 26.61 -2.71 10.28
CA HIS A 197 27.47 -3.10 11.39
C HIS A 197 26.82 -4.30 12.08
N ALA A 198 27.46 -5.47 11.97
CA ALA A 198 27.12 -6.63 12.79
C ALA A 198 27.22 -6.15 14.24
N LYS A 199 26.10 -6.23 14.98
CA LYS A 199 26.10 -6.00 16.42
C LYS A 199 27.27 -6.81 17.00
N GLY A 200 28.19 -6.11 17.66
CA GLY A 200 29.28 -6.74 18.37
C GLY A 200 28.73 -7.83 19.28
N VAL A 201 29.28 -9.03 19.14
CA VAL A 201 29.18 -10.09 20.13
C VAL A 201 29.74 -9.51 21.43
N GLN A 202 28.91 -9.43 22.47
CA GLN A 202 29.38 -9.43 23.85
C GLN A 202 29.55 -10.88 24.29
#